data_AF-A0A5E4R2Y0-F1
#
_entry.id   AF-A0A5E4R2Y0-F1
#
_cell.length_a   1.000
_cell.length_b   1.000
_cell.length_c   1.000
_cell.angle_alpha   90.00
_cell.angle_beta   90.00
_cell.angle_gamma   90.00
#
_symmetry.space_group_name_H-M   'P 1'
#
loop_
_entity.id
_entity.type
_entity.pdbx_description
1 polymer ?
#
loop_
_entity_poly.entity_id
_entity_poly.type
_entity_poly.pdbx_seq_one_letter_code
_entity_poly.pdbx_strand_id
1 'polypeptide(L)' 'MKLLLFITAILSIVAWASAKSKLFCELACDSLYIPVCATNGQTYRNRCICDCRGATFAHKGVCKADAEPIVDDSSTES' A
#
# COMPACT_ATOMS: atom_id res chain seq x y z
N MET A 1 34.30 -2.15 27.48
CA MET A 1 34.82 -2.15 26.09
C MET A 1 34.19 -3.24 25.22
N LYS A 2 34.20 -4.52 25.62
CA LYS A 2 33.50 -5.60 24.86
C LYS A 2 31.96 -5.41 24.79
N LEU A 3 31.32 -4.96 25.88
CA LEU A 3 29.87 -4.74 25.94
C LEU A 3 29.37 -3.65 24.95
N LEU A 4 30.16 -2.59 24.75
CA LEU A 4 29.83 -1.51 23.80
C LEU A 4 29.86 -2.00 22.34
N LEU A 5 30.75 -2.95 22.01
CA LEU A 5 30.85 -3.53 20.67
C LEU A 5 29.67 -4.46 20.34
N PHE A 6 29.13 -5.16 21.34
CA PHE A 6 27.93 -5.97 21.16
C PHE A 6 26.69 -5.11 20.98
N ILE A 7 26.57 -3.99 21.70
CA ILE A 7 25.43 -3.06 21.58
C ILE A 7 25.41 -2.42 20.18
N THR A 8 26.54 -1.95 19.67
CA THR A 8 26.60 -1.35 18.32
C THR A 8 26.35 -2.39 17.22
N ALA A 9 26.80 -3.63 17.39
CA ALA A 9 26.50 -4.73 16.47
C ALA A 9 24.99 -5.07 16.45
N ILE A 10 24.34 -5.14 17.62
CA ILE A 10 22.90 -5.39 17.73
C ILE A 10 22.09 -4.25 17.09
N LEU A 11 22.45 -2.99 17.36
CA LEU A 11 21.80 -1.84 16.72
C LEU A 11 21.93 -1.85 15.19
N SER A 12 23.10 -2.29 14.68
CA SER A 12 23.33 -2.42 13.24
C SER A 12 22.48 -3.55 12.62
N ILE A 13 22.32 -4.67 13.35
CA ILE A 13 21.46 -5.79 12.93
C ILE A 13 19.98 -5.37 12.91
N VAL A 14 19.53 -4.62 13.92
CA VAL A 14 18.13 -4.13 14.01
C VAL A 14 17.83 -3.14 12.88
N ALA A 15 18.77 -2.27 12.53
CA ALA A 15 18.60 -1.32 11.43
C ALA A 15 18.40 -2.01 10.06
N TRP A 16 18.98 -3.18 9.83
CA TRP A 16 18.86 -3.90 8.56
C TRP A 16 17.57 -4.72 8.40
N ALA A 17 16.83 -4.98 9.49
CA ALA A 17 15.65 -5.83 9.46
C ALA A 17 14.35 -5.11 9.02
N SER A 18 14.32 -3.77 8.97
CA SER A 18 13.07 -3.01 8.83
C SER A 18 12.48 -2.91 7.40
N ALA A 19 13.19 -3.35 6.35
CA ALA A 19 12.83 -3.01 4.96
C ALA A 19 12.09 -4.11 4.16
N LYS A 20 11.79 -5.28 4.73
CA LYS A 20 11.39 -6.47 3.94
C LYS A 20 9.88 -6.71 3.75
N SER A 21 8.99 -5.88 4.32
CA SER A 21 7.54 -6.18 4.34
C SER A 21 6.77 -5.78 3.07
N LYS A 22 7.26 -4.82 2.28
CA LYS A 22 6.51 -4.31 1.11
C LYS A 22 6.46 -5.26 -0.09
N LEU A 23 7.40 -6.21 -0.18
CA LEU A 23 7.60 -7.05 -1.35
C LEU A 23 6.63 -8.24 -1.44
N PHE A 24 6.18 -8.78 -0.29
CA PHE A 24 5.36 -9.99 -0.26
C PHE A 24 4.04 -9.84 -1.04
N CYS A 25 3.35 -8.70 -0.89
CA CYS A 25 2.08 -8.46 -1.58
C CYS A 25 2.22 -8.35 -3.10
N GLU A 26 3.35 -7.82 -3.59
CA GLU A 26 3.56 -7.64 -5.03
C GLU A 26 3.71 -8.98 -5.76
N LEU A 27 4.21 -10.01 -5.08
CA LEU A 27 4.28 -11.37 -5.64
C LEU A 27 2.98 -12.16 -5.49
N ALA A 28 2.19 -11.88 -4.45
CA ALA A 28 0.98 -12.63 -4.14
C ALA A 28 -0.25 -12.21 -4.98
N CYS A 29 -0.23 -11.01 -5.55
CA CYS A 29 -1.34 -10.43 -6.28
C CYS A 29 -1.03 -10.25 -7.76
N ASP A 30 -2.07 -10.29 -8.59
CA ASP A 30 -1.95 -9.97 -10.01
C ASP A 30 -1.50 -8.51 -10.23
N SER A 31 -0.83 -8.27 -11.35
CA SER A 31 -0.39 -6.97 -11.82
C SER A 31 -1.47 -6.18 -12.57
N LEU A 32 -2.72 -6.65 -12.56
CA LEU A 32 -3.83 -5.91 -13.14
C LEU A 32 -4.08 -4.60 -12.38
N TYR A 33 -4.24 -3.50 -13.13
CA TYR A 33 -4.52 -2.17 -12.59
C TYR A 33 -6.02 -1.89 -12.58
N ILE A 34 -6.66 -2.08 -11.42
CA ILE A 34 -8.06 -1.74 -11.14
C ILE A 34 -8.06 -0.97 -9.81
N PRO A 35 -7.85 0.35 -9.83
CA PRO A 35 -7.56 1.10 -8.63
C PRO A 35 -8.72 1.07 -7.63
N VAL A 36 -8.37 1.06 -6.35
CA VAL A 36 -9.32 1.17 -5.23
C VAL A 36 -8.81 2.18 -4.21
N CYS A 37 -9.73 2.86 -3.54
CA CYS A 37 -9.42 3.75 -2.44
C CYS A 37 -9.64 3.02 -1.12
N ALA A 38 -8.70 3.17 -0.19
CA ALA A 38 -8.85 2.71 1.18
C ALA A 38 -9.34 3.84 2.11
N THR A 39 -9.87 3.48 3.28
CA THR A 39 -10.42 4.44 4.26
C THR A 39 -9.37 5.41 4.82
N ASN A 40 -8.08 5.07 4.67
CA ASN A 40 -6.95 5.92 5.03
C ASN A 40 -6.58 6.95 3.94
N GLY A 41 -7.38 7.06 2.86
CA GLY A 41 -7.13 7.98 1.76
C GLY A 41 -6.02 7.54 0.80
N GLN A 42 -5.49 6.32 0.94
CA GLN A 42 -4.47 5.80 0.03
C GLN A 42 -5.11 5.01 -1.11
N THR A 43 -4.63 5.26 -2.33
CA THR A 43 -5.02 4.49 -3.52
C THR A 43 -4.15 3.25 -3.66
N TYR A 44 -4.77 2.10 -3.85
CA TYR A 44 -4.11 0.83 -4.13
C TYR A 44 -4.39 0.41 -5.58
N ARG A 45 -3.37 -0.12 -6.27
CA ARG A 45 -3.46 -0.49 -7.69
C ARG A 45 -4.53 -1.53 -8.01
N ASN A 46 -4.87 -2.37 -7.02
CA ASN A 46 -5.99 -3.28 -7.06
C ASN A 46 -6.44 -3.69 -5.64
N ARG A 47 -7.61 -4.33 -5.58
CA ARG A 47 -8.21 -4.81 -4.32
C ARG A 47 -7.32 -5.82 -3.59
N CYS A 48 -6.66 -6.73 -4.32
CA CYS A 48 -5.76 -7.72 -3.72
C CYS A 48 -4.61 -7.05 -2.95
N ILE A 49 -3.96 -6.04 -3.55
CA ILE A 49 -2.86 -5.31 -2.92
C ILE A 49 -3.36 -4.46 -1.73
N CYS A 50 -4.58 -3.92 -1.79
CA CYS A 50 -5.25 -3.24 -0.67
C CYS A 50 -5.40 -4.18 0.53
N ASP A 51 -6.02 -5.34 0.30
CA ASP A 51 -6.30 -6.32 1.35
C ASP A 51 -4.99 -6.93 1.91
N CYS A 52 -4.03 -7.27 1.05
CA CYS A 52 -2.74 -7.82 1.47
C CYS A 52 -1.93 -6.86 2.35
N ARG A 53 -2.00 -5.55 2.07
CA ARG A 53 -1.36 -4.52 2.90
C ARG A 53 -2.18 -4.17 4.15
N GLY A 54 -3.28 -4.88 4.41
CA GLY A 54 -4.12 -4.69 5.60
C GLY A 54 -4.90 -3.37 5.59
N ALA A 55 -5.12 -2.76 4.42
CA ALA A 55 -5.87 -1.53 4.31
C ALA A 55 -7.37 -1.83 4.12
N THR A 56 -8.21 -1.07 4.81
CA THR A 56 -9.67 -1.22 4.70
C THR A 56 -10.16 -0.55 3.43
N PHE A 57 -10.78 -1.34 2.54
CA PHE A 57 -11.42 -0.83 1.32
C PHE A 57 -12.49 0.23 1.65
N ALA A 58 -12.48 1.35 0.92
CA ALA A 58 -13.51 2.39 0.98
C ALA A 58 -14.41 2.35 -0.26
N HIS A 59 -13.84 2.56 -1.44
CA HIS A 59 -14.59 2.57 -2.71
C HIS A 59 -13.73 2.15 -3.90
N LYS A 60 -14.38 1.81 -5.03
CA LYS A 60 -13.71 1.56 -6.31
C LYS A 60 -13.17 2.87 -6.89
N GLY A 61 -12.10 2.80 -7.69
CA GLY A 61 -11.43 3.97 -8.25
C GLY A 61 -10.35 4.53 -7.34
N VAL A 62 -9.62 5.53 -7.83
CA VAL A 62 -8.60 6.24 -7.05
C VAL A 62 -9.25 7.06 -5.93
N CYS A 63 -8.52 7.33 -4.85
CA CYS A 63 -8.96 8.31 -3.86
C CYS A 63 -9.04 9.69 -4.50
N LYS A 64 -10.12 10.43 -4.23
CA LYS A 64 -10.23 11.84 -4.63
C LYS A 64 -9.35 12.66 -3.70
N ALA A 65 -8.26 13.21 -4.21
CA ALA A 65 -7.65 14.38 -3.60
C ALA A 65 -8.55 15.55 -4.01
N ASP A 66 -9.23 16.14 -3.04
CA ASP A 66 -10.11 17.29 -3.11
C ASP A 66 -9.96 18.15 -4.39
N ALA A 67 -11.04 18.18 -5.18
CA ALA A 67 -11.31 19.01 -6.37
C ALA A 67 -10.57 18.69 -7.70
N GLU A 68 -11.13 17.74 -8.44
CA GLU A 68 -11.57 18.00 -9.82
C GLU A 68 -12.88 17.22 -10.05
N PRO A 69 -13.92 17.83 -10.63
CA PRO A 69 -15.14 17.12 -10.93
C PRO A 69 -14.80 16.03 -11.94
N ILE A 70 -14.91 14.78 -11.50
CA ILE A 70 -14.95 13.64 -12.42
C ILE A 70 -16.15 13.89 -13.32
N VAL A 71 -15.90 14.23 -14.58
CA VAL A 71 -16.92 14.15 -15.62
C VAL A 71 -17.13 12.67 -15.84
N ASP A 72 -18.06 12.08 -15.10
CA ASP A 72 -18.59 10.75 -15.40
C ASP A 72 -19.41 10.85 -16.69
N ASP A 73 -18.75 10.71 -17.85
CA ASP A 73 -19.44 10.22 -19.04
C ASP A 73 -19.56 8.70 -18.95
N SER A 74 -20.42 8.25 -18.05
CA SER A 74 -20.95 6.88 -18.10
C SER A 74 -22.32 6.78 -17.46
N SER A 75 -23.22 7.71 -17.83
CA SER A 75 -24.65 7.42 -17.79
C SER A 75 -25.13 7.15 -19.21
N THR A 76 -24.94 5.92 -19.67
CA THR A 76 -25.94 5.26 -20.52
C THR A 76 -25.82 3.75 -20.35
N GLU A 77 -26.55 3.24 -19.35
CA GLU A 77 -27.24 1.97 -19.56
C GLU A 77 -28.32 2.22 -20.62
N SER A 78 -28.31 1.41 -21.69
CA SER A 78 -29.41 1.22 -22.63
C SER A 78 -29.40 -0.23 -23.07
#